data_AF-K2EXB6-F1
#
_entry.id   AF-K2EXB6-F1
#
_cell.length_a   1.000
_cell.length_b   1.000
_cell.length_c   1.000
_cell.angle_alpha   90.00
_cell.angle_beta   90.00
_cell.angle_gamma   90.00
#
_symmetry.space_group_name_H-M   'P 1'
#
loop_
_entity.id
_entity.type
_entity.pdbx_description
1 polymer ?
#
loop_
_entity_poly.entity_id
_entity_poly.type
_entity_poly.pdbx_seq_one_letter_code
_entity_poly.pdbx_strand_id
1 'polypeptide(L)'
;MVKNYTVAELSKILKISVQATNKKVDKLERDRNYNIKTTKELINNRLTKVISLTDDDLKHLIETTNSIKQVVQQINQFNKPFQEVDQEVYQPEVNQFNKPGYEEILTRVLDYSEKTNHQIQEFANRLIESESQLKLLMDSETRKEHEYLQVHAENKQLKLKVAELEEKLKFYESKWWNKSVFKK
;
A
#
# COMPACT_ATOMS: atom_id res chain seq x y z
N MET A 1 -20.50 -43.08 -26.50
CA MET A 1 -21.46 -43.55 -25.47
C MET A 1 -21.73 -42.37 -24.54
N VAL A 2 -22.97 -42.15 -24.06
CA VAL A 2 -23.23 -41.06 -23.08
C VAL A 2 -23.01 -41.61 -21.68
N LYS A 3 -22.15 -40.97 -20.90
CA LYS A 3 -21.83 -41.35 -19.53
C LYS A 3 -22.20 -40.20 -18.59
N ASN A 4 -22.74 -40.57 -17.44
CA ASN A 4 -23.10 -39.63 -16.40
C ASN A 4 -21.96 -39.56 -15.38
N TYR A 5 -21.57 -38.35 -15.03
CA TYR A 5 -20.54 -38.10 -14.04
C TYR A 5 -21.01 -37.09 -13.01
N THR A 6 -20.68 -37.32 -11.75
CA THR A 6 -20.81 -36.30 -10.72
C THR A 6 -19.70 -35.26 -10.87
N VAL A 7 -19.91 -34.05 -10.33
CA VAL A 7 -18.87 -33.00 -10.30
C VAL A 7 -17.57 -33.49 -9.63
N ALA A 8 -17.68 -34.34 -8.61
CA ALA A 8 -16.55 -34.92 -7.89
C ALA A 8 -15.79 -35.98 -8.68
N GLU A 9 -16.47 -36.75 -9.53
CA GLU A 9 -15.81 -37.70 -10.43
C GLU A 9 -15.11 -36.97 -11.58
N LEU A 10 -15.76 -35.97 -12.16
CA LEU A 10 -15.14 -35.14 -13.21
C LEU A 10 -13.93 -34.37 -12.70
N SER A 11 -13.94 -33.87 -11.46
CA SER A 11 -12.78 -33.20 -10.89
C SER A 11 -11.58 -34.14 -10.76
N LYS A 12 -11.81 -35.42 -10.43
CA LYS A 12 -10.76 -36.44 -10.38
C LYS A 12 -10.19 -36.74 -11.77
N ILE A 13 -11.06 -36.89 -12.78
CA ILE A 13 -10.65 -37.16 -14.17
C ILE A 13 -9.85 -35.99 -14.75
N LEU A 14 -10.31 -34.75 -14.53
CA LEU A 14 -9.69 -33.53 -15.05
C LEU A 14 -8.48 -33.06 -14.23
N LYS A 15 -8.22 -33.69 -13.07
CA LYS A 15 -7.17 -33.30 -12.10
C LYS A 15 -7.24 -31.80 -11.75
N ILE A 16 -8.44 -31.29 -11.48
CA ILE A 16 -8.69 -29.91 -11.03
C ILE A 16 -9.60 -29.93 -9.80
N SER A 17 -9.70 -28.81 -9.07
CA SER A 17 -10.56 -28.76 -7.89
C SER A 17 -12.04 -28.91 -8.26
N VAL A 18 -12.84 -29.47 -7.34
CA VAL A 18 -14.30 -29.63 -7.49
C VAL A 18 -14.97 -28.29 -7.84
N GLN A 19 -14.52 -27.19 -7.22
CA GLN A 19 -15.01 -25.84 -7.50
C GLN A 19 -14.68 -25.38 -8.93
N ALA A 20 -13.47 -25.64 -9.42
CA ALA A 20 -13.07 -25.31 -10.79
C ALA A 20 -13.86 -26.13 -11.81
N THR A 21 -14.09 -27.42 -11.54
CA THR A 21 -14.97 -28.27 -12.34
C THR A 21 -16.38 -27.70 -12.39
N ASN A 22 -16.95 -27.31 -11.25
CA ASN A 22 -18.31 -26.77 -11.18
C ASN A 22 -18.45 -25.47 -11.99
N LYS A 23 -17.51 -24.53 -11.84
CA LYS A 23 -17.47 -23.30 -12.64
C LYS A 23 -17.36 -23.57 -14.14
N LYS A 24 -16.56 -24.57 -14.53
CA LYS A 24 -16.35 -24.93 -15.93
C LYS A 24 -17.60 -25.57 -16.53
N VAL A 25 -18.27 -26.44 -15.79
CA VAL A 25 -19.55 -27.04 -16.18
C VAL A 25 -20.62 -25.96 -16.32
N ASP A 26 -20.74 -25.04 -15.36
CA ASP A 26 -21.70 -23.92 -15.43
C ASP A 26 -21.42 -22.97 -16.60
N LYS A 27 -20.17 -22.86 -17.05
CA LYS A 27 -19.81 -22.10 -18.25
C LYS A 27 -20.22 -22.85 -19.52
N LEU A 28 -19.91 -24.14 -19.59
CA LEU A 28 -20.23 -24.96 -20.76
C LEU A 28 -21.74 -25.20 -20.92
N GLU A 29 -22.50 -25.21 -19.83
CA GLU A 29 -23.97 -25.25 -19.84
C GLU A 29 -24.58 -23.96 -20.41
N ARG A 30 -23.88 -22.82 -20.28
CA ARG A 30 -24.31 -21.52 -20.82
C ARG A 30 -23.84 -21.28 -22.26
N ASP A 31 -22.72 -21.86 -22.65
CA ASP A 31 -22.18 -21.74 -24.01
C ASP A 31 -23.02 -22.58 -24.98
N ARG A 32 -23.72 -21.91 -25.92
CA ARG A 32 -24.56 -22.55 -26.94
C ARG A 32 -23.82 -23.50 -27.89
N ASN A 33 -22.49 -23.48 -27.86
CA ASN A 33 -21.63 -24.35 -28.66
C ASN A 33 -21.43 -25.74 -28.04
N TYR A 34 -21.81 -25.95 -26.77
CA TYR A 34 -21.68 -27.23 -26.09
C TYR A 34 -23.05 -27.71 -25.61
N ASN A 35 -23.44 -28.92 -26.01
CA ASN A 35 -24.73 -29.49 -25.64
C ASN A 35 -24.61 -30.36 -24.38
N ILE A 36 -24.12 -29.77 -23.28
CA ILE A 36 -23.98 -30.47 -22.01
C ILE A 36 -25.30 -30.38 -21.25
N LYS A 37 -25.89 -31.53 -20.94
CA LYS A 37 -27.09 -31.62 -20.10
C LYS A 37 -26.67 -31.89 -18.66
N THR A 38 -27.19 -31.08 -17.74
CA THR A 38 -27.01 -31.31 -16.30
C THR A 38 -28.34 -31.64 -15.66
N THR A 39 -28.36 -32.66 -14.81
CA THR A 39 -29.52 -33.07 -14.01
C THR A 39 -29.16 -32.98 -12.53
N LYS A 40 -30.17 -32.77 -11.68
CA LYS A 40 -30.00 -32.85 -10.23
C LYS A 40 -30.58 -34.18 -9.77
N GLU A 41 -29.73 -35.03 -9.20
CA GLU A 41 -30.13 -36.33 -8.69
C GLU A 41 -29.86 -36.40 -7.18
N LEU A 42 -30.70 -37.13 -6.46
CA LEU A 42 -30.57 -37.30 -5.02
C LEU A 42 -29.61 -38.45 -4.74
N ILE A 43 -28.36 -38.11 -4.41
CA ILE A 43 -27.29 -39.09 -4.10
C ILE A 43 -26.95 -38.91 -2.62
N ASN A 44 -27.07 -39.98 -1.82
CA ASN A 44 -26.78 -39.95 -0.37
C ASN A 44 -27.52 -38.82 0.39
N ASN A 45 -28.84 -38.68 0.17
CA ASN A 45 -29.68 -37.62 0.74
C ASN A 45 -29.22 -36.18 0.42
N ARG A 46 -28.39 -35.99 -0.61
CA ARG A 46 -27.95 -34.68 -1.08
C ARG A 46 -28.26 -34.51 -2.57
N LEU A 47 -28.87 -33.38 -2.93
CA LEU A 47 -29.05 -32.99 -4.32
C LEU A 47 -27.68 -32.76 -4.96
N THR A 48 -27.29 -33.68 -5.84
CA THR A 48 -26.00 -33.69 -6.52
C THR A 48 -26.20 -33.38 -8.01
N LYS A 49 -25.39 -32.47 -8.54
CA LYS A 49 -25.37 -32.15 -9.98
C LYS A 49 -24.67 -33.29 -10.72
N VAL A 50 -25.40 -33.95 -11.61
CA VAL A 50 -24.94 -35.00 -12.51
C VAL A 50 -24.85 -34.43 -13.91
N ILE A 51 -23.78 -34.76 -14.63
CA ILE A 51 -23.45 -34.18 -15.92
C ILE A 51 -23.35 -35.31 -16.92
N SER A 52 -24.18 -35.25 -17.97
CA SER A 52 -24.18 -36.21 -19.07
C SER A 52 -23.23 -35.74 -20.16
N LEU A 53 -22.15 -36.50 -20.38
CA LEU A 53 -21.14 -36.20 -21.41
C LEU A 53 -21.00 -37.37 -22.38
N THR A 54 -20.76 -37.05 -23.65
CA THR A 54 -20.26 -38.05 -24.61
C THR A 54 -18.76 -38.27 -24.40
N ASP A 55 -18.24 -39.39 -24.89
CA ASP A 55 -16.79 -39.67 -24.82
C ASP A 55 -15.96 -38.59 -25.57
N ASP A 56 -16.50 -38.01 -26.65
CA ASP A 56 -15.85 -36.95 -27.41
C ASP A 56 -15.83 -35.62 -26.63
N ASP A 57 -16.94 -35.25 -25.98
CA ASP A 57 -17.02 -34.06 -25.12
C ASP A 57 -16.05 -34.16 -23.94
N LEU A 58 -15.93 -35.35 -23.35
CA LEU A 58 -15.02 -35.60 -22.25
C LEU A 58 -13.55 -35.44 -22.70
N LYS A 59 -13.22 -35.96 -23.88
CA LYS A 59 -11.86 -35.84 -24.45
C LYS A 59 -11.53 -34.38 -24.74
N HIS A 60 -12.43 -33.65 -25.37
CA HIS A 60 -12.26 -32.21 -25.63
C HIS A 60 -12.10 -31.41 -24.33
N LEU A 61 -12.84 -31.78 -23.29
CA LEU A 61 -12.75 -31.13 -21.97
C LEU A 61 -11.40 -31.37 -21.30
N ILE A 62 -10.84 -32.59 -21.41
CA ILE A 62 -9.50 -32.93 -20.91
C ILE A 62 -8.43 -32.14 -21.66
N GLU A 63 -8.48 -32.13 -22.99
CA GLU A 63 -7.52 -31.41 -23.85
C GLU A 63 -7.52 -29.90 -23.56
N THR A 64 -8.70 -29.29 -23.50
CA THR A 64 -8.85 -27.86 -23.15
C THR A 64 -8.32 -27.58 -21.74
N THR A 65 -8.55 -28.49 -20.78
CA THR A 65 -8.06 -28.30 -19.39
C THR A 65 -6.54 -28.39 -19.31
N ASN A 66 -5.92 -29.29 -20.07
CA ASN A 66 -4.46 -29.46 -20.10
C ASN A 66 -3.76 -28.31 -20.84
N SER A 67 -4.33 -27.82 -21.93
CA SER A 67 -3.80 -26.66 -22.67
C SER A 67 -3.80 -25.39 -21.81
N ILE A 68 -4.88 -25.14 -21.05
CA ILE A 68 -4.95 -23.97 -20.14
C ILE A 68 -3.91 -24.07 -19.01
N LYS A 69 -3.63 -25.28 -18.49
CA LYS A 69 -2.58 -25.45 -17.46
C LYS A 69 -1.19 -25.01 -17.94
N GLN A 70 -0.86 -25.26 -19.21
CA GLN A 70 0.43 -24.82 -19.78
C GLN A 70 0.49 -23.29 -19.92
N VAL A 71 -0.60 -22.65 -20.31
CA VAL A 71 -0.68 -21.18 -20.44
C VAL A 71 -0.60 -20.49 -19.08
N VAL A 72 -1.29 -21.01 -18.06
CA VAL A 72 -1.25 -20.44 -16.69
C VAL A 72 0.14 -20.60 -16.04
N GLN A 73 0.85 -21.70 -16.32
CA GLN A 73 2.22 -21.89 -15.85
C GLN A 73 3.21 -20.88 -16.48
N GLN A 74 3.02 -20.50 -17.74
CA GLN A 74 3.86 -19.48 -18.39
C GLN A 74 3.56 -18.06 -17.87
N ILE A 75 2.29 -17.74 -17.59
CA ILE A 75 1.90 -16.42 -17.05
C ILE A 75 2.42 -16.23 -15.62
N ASN A 76 2.40 -17.27 -14.79
CA ASN A 76 2.92 -17.21 -13.42
C ASN A 76 4.45 -17.11 -13.33
N GLN A 77 5.19 -17.31 -14.43
CA GLN A 77 6.64 -17.07 -14.47
C GLN A 77 6.99 -15.60 -14.75
N PHE A 78 6.10 -14.83 -15.38
CA PHE A 78 6.33 -13.41 -15.69
C PHE A 78 6.06 -12.47 -14.50
N ASN A 79 5.24 -12.89 -13.53
CA ASN A 79 4.93 -12.14 -12.31
C ASN A 79 5.44 -12.88 -11.07
N LYS A 80 6.75 -12.81 -10.82
CA LYS A 80 7.30 -13.09 -9.48
C LYS A 80 7.82 -11.80 -8.84
N PRO A 81 7.09 -11.14 -7.94
CA PRO A 81 7.70 -10.62 -6.74
C PRO A 81 7.70 -11.74 -5.68
N PHE A 82 8.77 -11.79 -4.91
CA PHE A 82 8.99 -12.69 -3.79
C PHE A 82 7.76 -12.85 -2.88
N GLN A 83 7.35 -14.09 -2.63
CA GLN A 83 6.99 -14.58 -1.29
C GLN A 83 6.67 -16.09 -1.36
N GLU A 84 7.66 -16.90 -0.97
CA GLU A 84 7.38 -18.16 -0.30
C GLU A 84 6.97 -17.81 1.13
N VAL A 85 5.67 -17.85 1.42
CA VAL A 85 5.17 -18.07 2.76
C VAL A 85 4.03 -19.07 2.63
N ASP A 86 4.25 -20.28 3.14
CA ASP A 86 3.19 -21.22 3.45
C ASP A 86 2.22 -20.55 4.42
N GLN A 87 1.15 -19.95 3.90
CA GLN A 87 -0.05 -19.69 4.67
C GLN A 87 -1.00 -20.85 4.42
N GLU A 88 -1.04 -21.78 5.37
CA GLU A 88 -2.26 -22.56 5.62
C GLU A 88 -3.39 -21.57 5.89
N VAL A 89 -4.10 -21.19 4.83
CA VAL A 89 -5.30 -20.35 4.92
C VAL A 89 -6.37 -21.19 5.59
N TYR A 90 -6.47 -21.05 6.91
CA TYR A 90 -7.64 -21.44 7.66
C TYR A 90 -8.82 -20.61 7.14
N GLN A 91 -9.57 -21.14 6.16
CA GLN A 91 -10.84 -20.56 5.77
C GLN A 91 -11.88 -20.96 6.83
N PRO A 92 -12.44 -20.01 7.61
CA PRO A 92 -13.57 -20.35 8.46
C PRO A 92 -14.74 -20.73 7.55
N GLU A 93 -15.43 -21.81 7.89
CA GLU A 93 -16.68 -22.21 7.26
C GLU A 93 -17.68 -21.04 7.34
N VAL A 94 -17.81 -20.28 6.25
CA VAL A 94 -18.79 -19.20 6.19
C VAL A 94 -20.17 -19.84 6.08
N ASN A 95 -20.87 -19.87 7.21
CA ASN A 95 -22.29 -20.20 7.32
C ASN A 95 -23.07 -19.54 6.17
N GLN A 96 -23.81 -20.36 5.43
CA GLN A 96 -24.54 -20.01 4.21
C GLN A 96 -25.86 -19.27 4.47
N PHE A 97 -25.88 -18.30 5.38
CA PHE A 97 -27.05 -17.44 5.59
C PHE A 97 -26.60 -15.98 5.48
N ASN A 98 -27.21 -15.26 4.52
CA ASN A 98 -26.90 -13.91 4.04
C ASN A 98 -25.68 -13.80 3.11
N LYS A 99 -25.89 -14.13 1.83
CA LYS A 99 -25.11 -13.50 0.75
C LYS A 99 -25.52 -12.02 0.72
N PRO A 100 -24.63 -11.07 1.05
CA PRO A 100 -24.88 -9.68 0.70
C PRO A 100 -25.04 -9.65 -0.82
N GLY A 101 -26.09 -9.00 -1.32
CA GLY A 101 -26.21 -8.75 -2.76
C GLY A 101 -24.92 -8.10 -3.25
N TYR A 102 -24.46 -8.42 -4.45
CA TYR A 102 -23.26 -7.82 -5.05
C TYR A 102 -23.21 -6.28 -4.89
N GLU A 103 -24.38 -5.63 -4.88
CA GLU A 103 -24.58 -4.20 -4.57
C GLU A 103 -24.14 -3.78 -3.17
N GLU A 104 -24.32 -4.61 -2.13
CA GLU A 104 -23.91 -4.32 -0.75
C GLU A 104 -22.38 -4.39 -0.60
N ILE A 105 -21.73 -5.29 -1.34
CA ILE A 105 -20.25 -5.36 -1.37
C ILE A 105 -19.70 -4.14 -2.11
N LEU A 106 -20.29 -3.77 -3.24
CA LEU A 106 -19.88 -2.59 -4.00
C LEU A 106 -20.06 -1.29 -3.20
N THR A 107 -21.19 -1.11 -2.50
CA THR A 107 -21.41 0.06 -1.63
C THR A 107 -20.39 0.11 -0.50
N ARG A 108 -20.10 -1.01 0.18
CA ARG A 108 -19.04 -1.02 1.21
C ARG A 108 -17.65 -0.69 0.67
N VAL A 109 -17.33 -1.13 -0.55
CA VAL A 109 -16.05 -0.79 -1.19
C VAL A 109 -16.00 0.69 -1.55
N LEU A 110 -17.10 1.25 -2.04
CA LEU A 110 -17.21 2.69 -2.32
C LEU A 110 -17.10 3.51 -1.04
N ASP A 111 -17.83 3.16 0.03
CA ASP A 111 -17.77 3.83 1.33
C ASP A 111 -16.36 3.77 1.92
N TYR A 112 -15.69 2.61 1.80
CA TYR A 112 -14.31 2.46 2.24
C TYR A 112 -13.35 3.32 1.41
N SER A 113 -13.53 3.33 0.09
CA SER A 113 -12.74 4.15 -0.83
C SER A 113 -12.89 5.64 -0.53
N GLU A 114 -14.12 6.12 -0.32
CA GLU A 114 -14.39 7.52 0.06
C GLU A 114 -13.75 7.87 1.40
N LYS A 115 -13.92 7.00 2.41
CA LYS A 115 -13.32 7.19 3.72
C LYS A 115 -11.79 7.23 3.66
N THR A 116 -11.16 6.32 2.91
CA THR A 116 -9.71 6.34 2.72
C THR A 116 -9.26 7.58 1.97
N ASN A 117 -10.01 8.03 0.96
CA ASN A 117 -9.68 9.25 0.22
C ASN A 117 -9.75 10.49 1.12
N HIS A 118 -10.74 10.59 2.00
CA HIS A 118 -10.80 11.65 3.01
C HIS A 118 -9.63 11.58 4.00
N GLN A 119 -9.26 10.39 4.47
CA GLN A 119 -8.09 10.24 5.35
C GLN A 119 -6.79 10.66 4.66
N ILE A 120 -6.63 10.36 3.37
CA ILE A 120 -5.47 10.78 2.58
C ILE A 120 -5.46 12.31 2.43
N GLN A 121 -6.60 12.94 2.13
CA GLN A 121 -6.70 14.39 2.04
C GLN A 121 -6.40 15.09 3.38
N GLU A 122 -6.94 14.60 4.49
CA GLU A 122 -6.64 15.13 5.81
C GLU A 122 -5.15 15.01 6.14
N PHE A 123 -4.55 13.86 5.83
CA PHE A 123 -3.12 13.65 6.04
C PHE A 123 -2.27 14.59 5.19
N ALA A 124 -2.63 14.77 3.91
CA ALA A 124 -1.94 15.69 3.02
C ALA A 124 -2.03 17.14 3.53
N ASN A 125 -3.20 17.57 3.99
CA ASN A 125 -3.39 18.91 4.54
C ASN A 125 -2.54 19.13 5.81
N ARG A 126 -2.51 18.15 6.72
CA ARG A 126 -1.65 18.21 7.92
C ARG A 126 -0.17 18.27 7.58
N LEU A 127 0.25 17.57 6.52
CA LEU A 127 1.63 17.57 6.06
C LEU A 127 2.03 18.92 5.47
N ILE A 128 1.16 19.54 4.67
CA ILE A 128 1.36 20.89 4.15
C ILE A 128 1.44 21.92 5.29
N GLU A 129 0.58 21.80 6.29
CA GLU A 129 0.59 22.70 7.45
C GLU A 129 1.88 22.55 8.27
N SER A 130 2.33 21.31 8.51
CA SER A 130 3.57 21.07 9.25
C SER A 130 4.81 21.57 8.51
N GLU A 131 4.84 21.43 7.19
CA GLU A 131 5.91 21.96 6.34
C GLU A 131 5.96 23.50 6.40
N SER A 132 4.79 24.15 6.38
CA SER A 132 4.71 25.61 6.58
C SER A 132 5.22 26.04 7.95
N GLN A 133 4.88 25.30 9.02
CA GLN A 133 5.35 25.60 10.38
C GLN A 133 6.88 25.41 10.50
N LEU A 134 7.43 24.36 9.90
CA LEU A 134 8.87 24.12 9.85
C LEU A 134 9.60 25.26 9.13
N LYS A 135 9.05 25.75 8.02
CA LYS A 135 9.63 26.88 7.28
C LYS A 135 9.67 28.15 8.13
N LEU A 136 8.60 28.46 8.86
CA LEU A 136 8.56 29.61 9.77
C LEU A 136 9.57 29.47 10.93
N LEU A 137 9.74 28.26 11.45
CA LEU A 137 10.74 27.98 12.50
C LEU A 137 12.16 28.18 11.98
N MET A 138 12.48 27.66 10.79
CA MET A 138 13.78 27.88 10.15
C MET A 138 14.05 29.36 9.89
N ASP A 139 13.06 30.10 9.37
CA ASP A 139 13.20 31.54 9.14
C ASP A 139 13.44 32.29 10.47
N SER A 140 12.75 31.90 11.53
CA SER A 140 12.96 32.46 12.88
C SER A 140 14.35 32.15 13.42
N GLU A 141 14.83 30.92 13.25
CA GLU A 141 16.17 30.50 13.72
C GLU A 141 17.27 31.25 12.96
N THR A 142 17.13 31.37 11.64
CA THR A 142 18.06 32.12 10.78
C THR A 142 18.12 33.60 11.17
N ARG A 143 16.98 34.23 11.50
CA ARG A 143 16.95 35.62 11.98
C ARG A 143 17.68 35.77 13.32
N LYS A 144 17.44 34.85 14.27
CA LYS A 144 18.12 34.87 15.57
C LYS A 144 19.63 34.67 15.44
N GLU A 145 20.06 33.80 14.55
CA GLU A 145 21.48 33.60 14.27
C GLU A 145 22.11 34.88 13.69
N HIS A 146 21.42 35.55 12.78
CA HIS A 146 21.90 36.80 12.21
C HIS A 146 22.00 37.92 13.26
N GLU A 147 20.98 38.08 14.11
CA GLU A 147 20.99 39.01 15.25
C GLU A 147 22.13 38.71 16.22
N TYR A 148 22.34 37.43 16.55
CA TYR A 148 23.44 37.01 17.40
C TYR A 148 24.80 37.40 16.83
N LEU A 149 25.03 37.12 15.54
CA LEU A 149 26.27 37.46 14.86
C LEU A 149 26.50 38.97 14.80
N GLN A 150 25.44 39.75 14.55
CA GLN A 150 25.51 41.22 14.56
C GLN A 150 25.90 41.74 15.95
N VAL A 151 25.19 41.32 17.00
CA VAL A 151 25.46 41.75 18.39
C VAL A 151 26.86 41.31 18.83
N HIS A 152 27.32 40.14 18.40
CA HIS A 152 28.67 39.67 18.68
C HIS A 152 29.74 40.54 17.99
N ALA A 153 29.49 40.94 16.73
CA ALA A 153 30.38 41.84 15.99
C ALA A 153 30.42 43.24 16.62
N GLU A 154 29.26 43.79 16.99
CA GLU A 154 29.15 45.08 17.68
C GLU A 154 29.87 45.06 19.03
N ASN A 155 29.68 44.00 19.83
CA ASN A 155 30.40 43.82 21.09
C ASN A 155 31.92 43.76 20.88
N LYS A 156 32.38 43.09 19.82
CA LYS A 156 33.80 43.05 19.48
C LYS A 156 34.35 44.44 19.14
N GLN A 157 33.61 45.22 18.35
CA GLN A 157 33.99 46.60 18.02
C GLN A 157 34.00 47.51 19.26
N LEU A 158 33.00 47.40 20.12
CA LEU A 158 32.93 48.16 21.37
C LEU A 158 34.10 47.82 22.29
N LYS A 159 34.47 46.54 22.43
CA LYS A 159 35.64 46.12 23.22
C LYS A 159 36.94 46.73 22.69
N LEU A 160 37.13 46.77 21.37
CA LEU A 160 38.29 47.42 20.76
C LEU A 160 38.30 48.93 21.05
N LYS A 161 37.15 49.59 20.89
CA LYS A 161 37.02 51.03 21.15
C LYS A 161 37.28 51.38 22.62
N VAL A 162 36.82 50.54 23.55
CA VAL A 162 37.11 50.69 24.99
C VAL A 162 38.61 50.59 25.23
N ALA A 163 39.28 49.57 24.67
CA ALA A 163 40.73 49.41 24.80
C ALA A 163 41.52 50.63 24.25
N GLU A 164 41.13 51.15 23.09
CA GLU A 164 41.73 52.37 22.52
C GLU A 164 41.53 53.61 23.41
N LEU A 165 40.35 53.75 24.01
CA LEU A 165 40.04 54.87 24.89
C LEU A 165 40.80 54.76 26.22
N GLU A 166 40.93 53.56 26.78
CA GLU A 166 41.74 53.31 27.97
C GLU A 166 43.22 53.62 27.73
N GLU A 167 43.76 53.28 26.55
CA GLU A 167 45.14 53.61 26.17
C GLU A 167 45.33 55.13 26.04
N LYS A 168 44.39 55.81 25.38
CA LYS A 168 44.40 57.28 25.28
C LYS A 168 44.31 57.95 26.65
N LEU A 169 43.44 57.47 27.53
CA LEU A 169 43.32 57.96 28.91
C LEU A 169 44.65 57.83 29.66
N LYS A 170 45.26 56.64 29.66
CA LYS A 170 46.58 56.41 30.28
C LYS A 170 47.65 57.34 29.72
N PHE A 171 47.67 57.57 28.41
CA PHE A 171 48.59 58.50 27.77
C PHE A 171 48.37 59.95 28.23
N TYR A 172 47.12 60.42 28.27
CA TYR A 172 46.80 61.77 28.73
C TYR A 172 47.09 61.97 30.22
N GLU A 173 46.76 60.99 31.06
CA GLU A 173 47.10 60.99 32.48
C GLU A 173 48.62 61.10 32.67
N SER A 174 49.39 60.25 31.99
CA SER A 174 50.87 60.30 32.03
C SER A 174 51.43 61.67 31.60
N LYS A 175 50.90 62.26 30.52
CA LYS A 175 51.31 63.59 30.06
C LYS A 175 50.90 64.72 31.01
N TRP A 176 49.73 64.61 31.64
CA TRP A 176 49.24 65.59 32.61
C TRP A 176 50.14 65.61 33.86
N TRP A 177 50.42 64.44 34.42
CA TRP A 177 51.30 64.29 35.57
C TRP A 177 52.71 64.83 35.26
N ASN A 178 53.28 64.47 34.12
CA ASN A 178 54.59 64.99 33.71
C ASN A 178 54.61 66.52 33.58
N LYS A 179 53.59 67.15 32.97
CA LYS A 179 53.51 68.63 32.90
C LYS A 179 53.39 69.31 34.26
N SER A 180 52.76 68.67 35.23
CA SER A 180 52.57 69.22 36.58
C SER A 180 53.85 69.16 37.43
N VAL A 181 54.70 68.14 37.21
CA VAL A 181 55.96 67.95 37.94
C VAL A 181 57.06 68.91 37.46
N PHE A 182 57.09 69.27 36.17
CA PHE A 182 58.06 70.22 35.59
C PHE A 182 57.70 71.71 35.76
N LYS A 183 56.64 72.05 36.52
CA LYS A 183 56.20 73.43 36.77
C LYS A 183 56.58 73.97 38.16
N LYS A 184 57.50 73.31 38.86
CA LYS A 184 58.19 73.84 40.05
C LYS A 184 59.62 74.23 39.68
#